data_AF-A0A183HPX1-F1
#
_entry.id   AF-A0A183HPX1-F1
#
_cell.length_a   1.000
_cell.length_b   1.000
_cell.length_c   1.000
_cell.angle_alpha   90.00
_cell.angle_beta   90.00
_cell.angle_gamma   90.00
#
_symmetry.space_group_name_H-M   'P 1'
#
loop_
_entity.id
_entity.type
_entity.pdbx_description
1 polymer ?
#
loop_
_entity_poly.entity_id
_entity_poly.type
_entity_poly.pdbx_seq_one_letter_code
_entity_poly.pdbx_strand_id
1 'polypeptide(L)'
;MHAFVKAMDLTKAHFNSETGQFEESLRPRDVPNPKLQNVCKAMKHRALHPNTPLPAFEDNLLGDLLEPNALLLNRASESLDYLKTNIRMLESPSKKQPTKEVKEEILPSMSADNSMLPEGGRFIKIDEVGI
;
A
#
# COMPACT_ATOMS: atom_id res chain seq x y z
N MET A 1 29.72 -4.50 -2.05
CA MET A 1 28.65 -3.61 -1.55
C MET A 1 28.55 -2.32 -2.38
N HIS A 2 29.59 -1.50 -2.48
CA HIS A 2 29.57 -0.25 -3.28
C HIS A 2 29.15 -0.47 -4.76
N ALA A 3 29.63 -1.54 -5.40
CA ALA A 3 29.25 -1.89 -6.77
C ALA A 3 27.74 -2.13 -6.92
N PHE A 4 27.11 -2.81 -5.95
CA PHE A 4 25.67 -3.08 -5.96
C PHE A 4 24.85 -1.79 -5.76
N VAL A 5 25.26 -0.92 -4.85
CA VAL A 5 24.62 0.39 -4.64
C VAL A 5 24.68 1.24 -5.91
N LYS A 6 25.82 1.24 -6.61
CA LYS A 6 25.98 1.97 -7.88
C LYS A 6 25.15 1.35 -9.02
N ALA A 7 24.93 0.03 -9.00
CA ALA A 7 24.13 -0.66 -10.01
C ALA A 7 22.62 -0.43 -9.80
N MET A 8 22.18 -0.35 -8.54
CA MET A 8 20.79 -0.11 -8.11
C MET A 8 20.46 1.38 -7.90
N ASP A 9 21.17 2.29 -8.58
CA ASP A 9 20.88 3.73 -8.50
C ASP A 9 19.59 4.06 -9.26
N LEU A 10 18.53 4.39 -8.50
CA LEU A 10 17.21 4.73 -9.04
C LEU A 10 17.17 6.08 -9.75
N THR A 11 18.09 7.00 -9.44
CA THR A 11 18.07 8.37 -9.99
C THR A 11 18.56 8.45 -11.44
N LYS A 12 19.35 7.45 -11.87
CA LYS A 12 20.00 7.40 -13.19
C LYS A 12 19.75 6.07 -13.88
N ALA A 13 18.51 5.60 -13.81
CA ALA A 13 18.15 4.28 -14.29
C ALA A 13 18.11 4.20 -15.82
N HIS A 14 17.59 5.24 -16.48
CA HIS A 14 17.49 5.31 -17.93
C HIS A 14 17.98 6.68 -18.43
N PHE A 15 18.72 6.69 -19.53
CA PHE A 15 19.12 7.93 -20.20
C PHE A 15 18.20 8.17 -21.39
N ASN A 16 17.44 9.25 -21.36
CA ASN A 16 16.56 9.61 -22.46
C ASN A 16 17.34 10.48 -23.46
N SER A 17 17.57 9.96 -24.67
CA SER A 17 18.33 10.66 -25.72
C SER A 17 17.62 11.89 -26.28
N GLU A 18 16.30 11.97 -26.15
CA GLU A 18 15.49 13.08 -26.65
C GLU A 18 15.51 14.28 -25.70
N THR A 19 15.43 14.02 -24.40
CA THR A 19 15.48 15.08 -23.37
C THR A 19 16.90 15.39 -22.90
N GLY A 20 17.85 14.50 -23.19
CA GLY A 20 19.24 14.59 -22.73
C GLY A 20 19.40 14.41 -21.22
N GLN A 21 18.37 13.92 -20.53
CA GLN A 21 18.34 13.76 -19.08
C GLN A 21 18.23 12.30 -18.65
N PHE A 22 18.69 12.05 -17.43
CA PHE A 22 18.45 10.78 -16.77
C PHE A 22 17.06 10.77 -16.15
N GLU A 23 16.32 9.69 -16.40
CA GLU A 23 15.02 9.45 -15.82
C GLU A 23 15.14 8.59 -14.57
N GLU A 24 14.37 8.97 -13.55
CA GLU A 24 14.24 8.23 -12.31
C GLU A 24 13.39 6.98 -12.53
N SER A 25 13.91 5.82 -12.11
CA SER A 25 13.13 4.59 -12.02
C SER A 25 12.44 4.54 -10.66
N LEU A 26 11.17 4.13 -10.66
CA LEU A 26 10.28 4.12 -9.49
C LEU A 26 10.10 5.52 -8.90
N ARG A 27 8.96 6.15 -9.22
CA ARG A 27 8.57 7.46 -8.67
C ARG A 27 7.40 7.30 -7.72
N PRO A 28 7.60 7.04 -6.41
CA PRO A 28 6.50 6.77 -5.47
C PRO A 28 5.46 7.89 -5.41
N ARG A 29 5.86 9.12 -5.74
CA ARG A 29 4.96 10.28 -5.84
C ARG A 29 3.88 10.11 -6.92
N ASP A 30 4.20 9.43 -8.00
CA ASP A 30 3.32 9.22 -9.15
C ASP A 30 2.53 7.90 -9.03
N VAL A 31 2.83 7.09 -8.00
CA VAL A 31 2.14 5.83 -7.75
C VAL A 31 0.92 6.06 -6.84
N PRO A 32 -0.30 5.74 -7.30
CA PRO A 32 -1.48 5.84 -6.45
C PRO A 32 -1.46 4.76 -5.36
N ASN A 33 -2.18 5.02 -4.25
CA ASN A 33 -2.18 4.10 -3.12
C ASN A 33 -2.81 2.73 -3.48
N PRO A 34 -2.04 1.61 -3.47
CA PRO A 34 -2.54 0.29 -3.85
C PRO A 34 -3.67 -0.20 -2.95
N LYS A 35 -3.61 0.08 -1.65
CA LYS A 35 -4.65 -0.35 -0.70
C LYS A 35 -6.00 0.25 -1.04
N LEU A 36 -6.02 1.54 -1.37
CA LEU A 36 -7.26 2.23 -1.74
C LEU A 36 -7.81 1.70 -3.06
N GLN A 37 -6.94 1.50 -4.06
CA GLN A 37 -7.34 0.91 -5.34
C GLN A 37 -7.99 -0.47 -5.18
N ASN A 38 -7.46 -1.30 -4.27
CA ASN A 38 -8.01 -2.61 -3.97
C ASN A 38 -9.38 -2.54 -3.32
N VAL A 39 -9.56 -1.65 -2.35
CA VAL A 39 -10.87 -1.45 -1.70
C VAL A 39 -11.90 -1.03 -2.74
N CYS A 40 -11.57 -0.06 -3.59
CA CYS A 40 -12.44 0.35 -4.70
C CYS A 40 -12.75 -0.81 -5.66
N LYS A 41 -11.75 -1.63 -6.01
CA LYS A 41 -11.93 -2.82 -6.88
C LYS A 41 -12.87 -3.85 -6.23
N ALA A 42 -12.67 -4.15 -4.96
CA ALA A 42 -13.50 -5.09 -4.20
C ALA A 42 -14.94 -4.60 -4.03
N MET A 43 -15.12 -3.32 -3.70
CA MET A 43 -16.45 -2.69 -3.61
C MET A 43 -17.20 -2.77 -4.94
N LYS A 44 -16.54 -2.38 -6.04
CA LYS A 44 -17.11 -2.47 -7.39
C LYS A 44 -17.50 -3.92 -7.72
N HIS A 45 -16.62 -4.88 -7.42
CA HIS A 45 -16.90 -6.29 -7.67
C HIS A 45 -18.10 -6.80 -6.87
N ARG A 46 -18.20 -6.49 -5.57
CA ARG A 46 -19.33 -6.91 -4.73
C ARG A 46 -20.65 -6.28 -5.19
N ALA A 47 -20.64 -5.04 -5.66
CA ALA A 47 -21.82 -4.36 -6.18
C ALA A 47 -22.37 -5.02 -7.45
N LEU A 48 -21.50 -5.48 -8.35
CA LEU A 48 -21.87 -6.13 -9.61
C LEU A 48 -22.13 -7.64 -9.46
N HIS A 49 -21.41 -8.28 -8.54
CA HIS A 49 -21.43 -9.73 -8.33
C HIS A 49 -21.56 -10.05 -6.84
N PRO A 50 -22.78 -10.00 -6.28
CA PRO A 50 -23.00 -10.14 -4.84
C PRO A 50 -22.69 -11.54 -4.31
N ASN A 51 -22.93 -12.59 -5.10
CA ASN A 51 -22.81 -13.99 -4.67
C ASN A 51 -21.46 -14.63 -5.00
N THR A 52 -20.59 -13.93 -5.73
CA THR A 52 -19.25 -14.43 -6.07
C THR A 52 -18.25 -14.11 -4.95
N PRO A 53 -17.18 -14.91 -4.78
CA PRO A 53 -16.10 -14.57 -3.86
C PRO A 53 -15.43 -13.24 -4.25
N LEU A 54 -14.71 -12.63 -3.32
CA LEU A 54 -13.92 -11.44 -3.63
C LEU A 54 -12.84 -11.80 -4.67
N PRO A 55 -12.50 -10.86 -5.58
CA PRO A 55 -11.44 -11.08 -6.53
C PRO A 55 -10.11 -11.27 -5.77
N ALA A 56 -9.23 -12.10 -6.31
CA ALA A 56 -7.87 -12.20 -5.80
C ALA A 56 -7.21 -10.82 -5.83
N PHE A 57 -6.35 -10.58 -4.85
CA PHE A 57 -5.51 -9.40 -4.87
C PHE A 57 -4.50 -9.57 -5.99
N GLU A 58 -4.76 -8.87 -7.09
CA GLU A 58 -3.85 -8.80 -8.23
C GLU A 58 -3.34 -7.37 -8.34
N ASP A 59 -2.04 -7.22 -8.12
CA ASP A 59 -1.29 -5.98 -8.28
C ASP A 59 -1.10 -5.57 -9.74
N ASN A 60 -1.66 -6.33 -10.69
CA ASN A 60 -1.58 -6.08 -12.14
C ASN A 60 -1.93 -4.64 -12.55
N LEU A 61 -2.78 -3.95 -11.78
CA LEU A 61 -3.15 -2.55 -12.06
C LEU A 61 -1.98 -1.56 -11.81
N LEU A 62 -1.06 -1.91 -10.91
CA LEU A 62 0.06 -1.09 -10.47
C LEU A 62 1.42 -1.79 -10.65
N GLY A 63 1.45 -2.98 -11.25
CA GLY A 63 2.64 -3.85 -11.29
C GLY A 63 3.87 -3.12 -11.78
N ASP A 64 3.80 -2.52 -12.98
CA ASP A 64 4.90 -1.77 -13.59
C ASP A 64 5.31 -0.52 -12.79
N LEU A 65 4.45 -0.02 -11.90
CA LEU A 65 4.70 1.15 -11.05
C LEU A 65 5.32 0.78 -9.70
N LEU A 66 5.09 -0.44 -9.21
CA LEU A 66 5.60 -0.95 -7.94
C LEU A 66 6.90 -1.72 -8.10
N GLU A 67 7.09 -2.38 -9.25
CA GLU A 67 8.26 -3.19 -9.52
C GLU A 67 9.37 -2.41 -10.24
N PRO A 68 10.64 -2.61 -9.86
CA PRO A 68 11.76 -1.96 -10.53
C PRO A 68 11.89 -2.44 -11.98
N ASN A 69 12.35 -1.54 -12.87
CA ASN A 69 12.59 -1.86 -14.27
C ASN A 69 13.55 -3.06 -14.44
N ALA A 70 13.21 -4.00 -15.32
CA ALA A 70 14.03 -5.15 -15.68
C ALA A 70 15.47 -4.80 -16.09
N LEU A 71 15.69 -3.66 -16.75
CA LEU A 71 17.04 -3.20 -17.12
C LEU A 71 17.92 -2.93 -15.89
N LEU A 72 17.33 -2.35 -14.85
CA LEU A 72 18.01 -2.06 -13.59
C LEU A 72 18.32 -3.34 -12.81
N LEU A 73 17.38 -4.28 -12.80
CA LEU A 73 17.60 -5.61 -12.20
C LEU A 73 18.72 -6.38 -12.92
N ASN A 74 18.73 -6.38 -14.25
CA ASN A 74 19.75 -7.05 -15.05
C ASN A 74 21.14 -6.46 -14.77
N ARG A 75 21.24 -5.13 -14.65
CA ARG A 75 22.49 -4.43 -14.30
C ARG A 75 23.02 -4.82 -12.92
N ALA A 76 22.13 -5.02 -11.95
CA ALA A 76 22.52 -5.33 -10.57
C ALA A 76 22.81 -6.81 -10.31
N SER A 77 22.35 -7.71 -11.20
CA SER A 77 22.41 -9.17 -11.03
C SER A 77 23.82 -9.68 -10.65
N GLU A 78 24.85 -9.32 -11.39
CA GLU A 78 26.23 -9.75 -11.13
C GLU A 78 26.73 -9.31 -9.75
N SER A 79 26.49 -8.05 -9.40
CA SER A 79 26.90 -7.51 -8.11
C SER A 79 26.10 -8.08 -6.93
N LEU A 80 24.86 -8.49 -7.16
CA LEU A 80 24.01 -9.18 -6.20
C LEU A 80 24.50 -10.60 -5.96
N ASP A 81 24.86 -11.32 -7.02
CA ASP A 81 25.36 -12.68 -6.92
C ASP A 81 26.70 -12.74 -6.18
N TYR A 82 27.59 -11.78 -6.45
CA TYR A 82 28.80 -11.59 -5.64
C TYR A 82 28.47 -11.43 -4.14
N LEU A 83 27.46 -10.62 -3.79
CA LEU A 83 27.06 -10.44 -2.39
C LEU A 83 26.50 -11.72 -1.78
N LYS A 84 25.66 -12.47 -2.51
CA LYS A 84 25.10 -13.75 -2.05
C LYS A 84 26.18 -14.78 -1.76
N THR A 85 27.22 -14.87 -2.59
CA THR A 85 28.31 -15.84 -2.39
C THR A 85 29.22 -15.46 -1.21
N ASN A 86 29.45 -14.17 -0.99
CA ASN A 86 30.43 -13.70 0.01
C ASN A 86 29.81 -13.42 1.39
N ILE A 87 28.49 -13.21 1.48
CA ILE A 87 27.80 -12.91 2.73
C ILE A 87 26.97 -14.14 3.13
N ARG A 88 27.41 -14.84 4.18
CA ARG A 88 26.66 -15.96 4.74
C ARG A 88 25.41 -15.44 5.45
N MET A 89 24.24 -15.76 4.91
CA MET A 89 22.95 -15.52 5.56
C MET A 89 22.54 -16.76 6.38
N LEU A 90 22.11 -16.54 7.61
CA LEU A 90 21.54 -17.59 8.46
C LEU A 90 20.15 -17.13 8.89
N GLU A 91 19.13 -17.91 8.55
CA GLU A 91 17.79 -17.65 9.01
C GLU A 91 17.67 -17.99 10.49
N SER A 92 17.04 -17.10 11.26
CA SER A 92 16.68 -17.41 12.64
C SER A 92 15.30 -18.06 12.67
N PRO A 93 15.04 -18.98 13.63
CA PRO A 93 13.72 -19.54 13.79
C PRO A 93 12.72 -18.42 14.09
N SER A 94 11.75 -18.25 13.20
CA SER A 94 10.72 -17.23 13.35
C SER A 94 9.93 -17.53 14.62
N LYS A 95 9.94 -16.62 15.59
CA LYS A 95 8.90 -16.60 16.62
C LYS A 95 7.61 -16.20 15.92
N LYS A 96 6.80 -17.18 15.51
CA LYS A 96 5.43 -16.93 15.09
C LYS A 96 4.77 -16.17 16.22
N GLN A 97 4.46 -14.89 16.02
CA GLN A 97 3.49 -14.24 16.88
C GLN A 97 2.21 -15.05 16.75
N PRO A 98 1.57 -15.48 17.86
CA PRO A 98 0.23 -16.03 17.76
C PRO A 98 -0.60 -14.96 17.05
N THR A 99 -1.16 -15.33 15.91
CA THR A 99 -2.23 -14.59 15.25
C THR A 99 -3.28 -14.38 16.34
N LYS A 100 -3.27 -13.21 16.99
CA LYS A 100 -4.43 -12.78 17.76
C LYS A 100 -5.49 -12.67 16.68
N GLU A 101 -6.44 -13.58 16.71
CA GLU A 101 -7.69 -13.45 16.00
C GLU A 101 -8.16 -12.01 16.26
N VAL A 102 -8.03 -11.17 15.24
CA VAL A 102 -8.64 -9.85 15.25
C VAL A 102 -10.11 -10.16 15.15
N LYS A 103 -10.78 -10.26 16.31
CA LYS A 103 -12.22 -10.12 16.37
C LYS A 103 -12.54 -8.81 15.66
N GLU A 104 -13.18 -8.93 14.50
CA GLU A 104 -13.84 -7.84 13.81
C GLU A 104 -14.95 -7.31 14.71
N GLU A 105 -14.59 -6.47 15.66
CA GLU A 105 -15.50 -5.55 16.32
C GLU A 105 -15.00 -4.13 16.03
N ILE A 106 -15.00 -3.77 14.74
CA ILE A 106 -14.96 -2.36 14.31
C ILE A 106 -16.33 -2.05 13.70
N LEU A 107 -17.36 -2.19 14.53
CA LEU A 107 -18.52 -1.33 14.47
C LEU A 107 -18.52 -0.60 15.82
N PRO A 108 -18.64 0.73 15.86
CA PRO A 108 -19.02 1.38 17.11
C PRO A 108 -20.29 0.69 17.57
N SER A 109 -20.24 0.03 18.73
CA SER A 109 -21.46 -0.42 19.38
C SER A 109 -22.32 0.84 19.53
N MET A 110 -23.55 0.76 19.02
CA MET A 110 -24.54 1.79 19.28
C MET A 110 -24.64 1.89 20.81
N SER A 111 -24.04 2.92 21.39
CA SER A 111 -24.34 3.30 22.76
C SER A 111 -25.85 3.48 22.79
N ALA A 112 -26.52 2.72 23.65
CA ALA A 112 -27.90 2.99 24.00
C ALA A 112 -27.92 4.30 24.78
N ASP A 113 -27.73 5.41 24.08
CA ASP A 113 -27.96 6.74 24.60
C ASP A 113 -29.48 6.89 24.66
N ASN A 114 -30.00 6.78 25.88
CA ASN A 114 -31.36 7.15 26.24
C ASN A 114 -31.54 8.67 26.13
N SER A 115 -31.31 9.24 24.95
CA SER A 115 -31.73 10.60 24.62
C SER A 115 -32.96 10.50 23.74
N MET A 116 -34.13 10.48 24.39
CA MET A 116 -35.40 10.75 23.72
C MET A 116 -35.27 12.10 23.00
N LEU A 117 -35.41 12.09 21.68
CA LEU A 117 -35.59 13.31 20.89
C LEU A 117 -36.88 13.98 21.38
N PRO A 118 -36.89 15.30 21.65
CA PRO A 118 -38.12 16.00 21.95
C PRO A 118 -39.02 16.01 20.71
N GLU A 119 -40.31 15.68 20.89
CA GLU A 119 -41.36 15.54 19.85
C GLU A 119 -41.68 16.80 19.03
N GLY A 120 -40.89 17.86 19.13
CA GLY A 120 -41.08 19.08 18.33
C GLY A 120 -39.75 19.56 17.79
N GLY A 121 -39.51 19.33 16.50
CA GLY A 121 -38.30 19.76 15.80
C GLY A 121 -38.07 21.27 15.87
N ARG A 122 -37.37 21.73 16.90
CA ARG A 122 -36.74 23.06 16.94
C ARG A 122 -35.25 22.87 17.19
N PHE A 123 -34.45 23.39 16.27
CA PHE A 123 -33.00 23.47 16.41
C PHE A 123 -32.67 24.49 17.50
N ILE A 124 -31.87 24.08 18.49
CA ILE A 124 -31.33 24.99 19.51
C ILE A 124 -30.36 25.95 18.81
N LYS A 125 -30.60 27.25 18.93
CA LYS A 125 -29.67 28.28 18.45
C LYS A 125 -28.48 28.39 19.40
N ILE A 126 -27.32 28.69 18.83
CA ILE A 126 -25.98 28.66 19.44
C ILE A 126 -25.80 29.62 20.64
N ASP A 127 -26.81 30.42 21.00
CA ASP A 127 -26.70 31.44 22.04
C ASP A 127 -27.06 30.95 23.47
N GLU A 128 -27.34 29.66 23.68
CA GLU A 128 -27.64 29.08 25.01
C GLU A 128 -26.53 28.14 25.53
N VAL A 129 -25.26 28.55 25.41
CA VAL A 129 -24.19 28.01 26.26
C VAL A 129 -23.68 29.16 27.12
N GLY A 130 -24.26 29.28 28.31
CA GLY A 130 -23.72 30.11 29.38
C GLY A 130 -22.41 29.52 29.89
N ILE A 131 -21.41 30.40 30.05
CA ILE A 131 -20.08 30.17 30.64
C ILE A 131 -20.19 29.60 32.05
#